data_AF-A0A2W4U0U7-F1
#
_entry.id   AF-A0A2W4U0U7-F1
#
_cell.length_a   1.000
_cell.length_b   1.000
_cell.length_c   1.000
_cell.angle_alpha   90.00
_cell.angle_beta   90.00
_cell.angle_gamma   90.00
#
_symmetry.space_group_name_H-M   'P 1'
#
loop_
_entity.id
_entity.type
_entity.pdbx_description
1 polymer ?
#
loop_
_entity_poly.entity_id
_entity_poly.type
_entity_poly.pdbx_seq_one_letter_code
_entity_poly.pdbx_strand_id
1 'polypeptide(L)'
;MSVPKEVFRGYLGDRTAPQLIADDETVKAPPLPALKGEVFKRAGGKGFQRPFELATLRLRNMTEVLSHWKTYVPDAAYLTQRGATFLFDAEGELVYGWRDRNILGFAENMSDPLSFLDEID
;
A
#
# COMPACT_ATOMS: atom_id res chain seq x y z
N MET A 1 6.25 11.19 -1.30
CA MET A 1 6.00 10.42 -2.55
C MET A 1 4.66 10.87 -3.14
N SER A 2 4.54 11.11 -4.46
CA SER A 2 3.24 11.40 -5.08
C SER A 2 2.47 10.10 -5.34
N VAL A 3 1.15 10.06 -5.10
CA VAL A 3 0.26 8.90 -5.34
C VAL A 3 0.52 8.19 -6.68
N PRO A 4 0.75 8.90 -7.81
CA PRO A 4 0.98 8.24 -9.09
C PRO A 4 2.22 7.34 -9.09
N LYS A 5 3.31 7.73 -8.43
CA LYS A 5 4.54 6.91 -8.37
C LYS A 5 4.25 5.54 -7.74
N GLU A 6 3.48 5.56 -6.66
CA GLU A 6 3.15 4.36 -5.90
C GLU A 6 2.13 3.45 -6.61
N VAL A 7 1.28 4.04 -7.45
CA VAL A 7 0.40 3.30 -8.36
C VAL A 7 1.22 2.65 -9.48
N PHE A 8 2.09 3.41 -10.16
CA PHE A 8 2.93 2.90 -11.24
C PHE A 8 3.84 1.77 -10.77
N ARG A 9 4.42 1.87 -9.57
CA ARG A 9 5.18 0.80 -8.95
C ARG A 9 4.38 -0.50 -8.83
N GLY A 10 3.09 -0.40 -8.53
CA GLY A 10 2.19 -1.54 -8.47
C GLY A 10 2.07 -2.30 -9.79
N TYR A 11 2.09 -1.58 -10.91
CA TYR A 11 1.89 -2.13 -12.25
C TYR A 11 3.20 -2.50 -12.95
N LEU A 12 4.26 -1.72 -12.76
CA LEU A 12 5.56 -1.91 -13.41
C LEU A 12 6.52 -2.78 -12.60
N GLY A 13 6.25 -2.98 -11.32
CA GLY A 13 7.17 -3.64 -10.39
C GLY A 13 8.25 -2.70 -9.85
N ASP A 14 9.08 -3.24 -8.97
CA ASP A 14 10.19 -2.54 -8.32
C ASP A 14 11.36 -3.51 -8.16
N ARG A 15 12.49 -3.20 -8.81
CA ARG A 15 13.70 -4.02 -8.75
C ARG A 15 14.46 -3.91 -7.44
N THR A 16 14.15 -2.90 -6.65
CA THR A 16 14.77 -2.66 -5.34
C THR A 16 13.95 -3.26 -4.20
N ALA A 17 12.72 -3.69 -4.47
CA ALA A 17 11.85 -4.34 -3.50
C ALA A 17 11.89 -5.87 -3.67
N PRO A 18 11.72 -6.64 -2.58
CA PRO A 18 11.65 -8.09 -2.66
C PRO A 18 10.39 -8.58 -3.38
N GLN A 19 10.43 -9.83 -3.83
CA GLN A 19 9.27 -10.49 -4.42
C GLN A 19 8.17 -10.66 -3.36
N LEU A 20 6.92 -10.29 -3.69
CA LEU A 20 5.82 -10.27 -2.73
C LEU A 20 4.98 -11.56 -2.70
N ILE A 21 4.95 -12.31 -3.80
CA ILE A 21 4.14 -13.52 -3.98
C ILE A 21 5.09 -14.65 -4.33
N ALA A 22 5.12 -15.75 -3.57
CA ALA A 22 6.02 -16.86 -3.89
C ALA A 22 5.60 -17.56 -5.20
N ASP A 23 6.54 -18.21 -5.90
CA ASP A 23 6.23 -18.81 -7.21
C ASP A 23 5.21 -19.96 -7.12
N ASP A 24 5.22 -20.67 -6.01
CA ASP A 24 4.31 -21.76 -5.65
C ASP A 24 3.03 -21.27 -4.95
N GLU A 25 2.98 -20.01 -4.52
CA GLU A 25 1.80 -19.42 -3.90
C GLU A 25 0.65 -19.31 -4.91
N THR A 26 -0.56 -19.65 -4.49
CA THR A 26 -1.78 -19.40 -5.26
C THR A 26 -2.56 -18.27 -4.62
N VAL A 27 -2.64 -17.15 -5.33
CA VAL A 27 -3.29 -15.92 -4.89
C VAL A 27 -4.74 -15.95 -5.30
N LYS A 28 -5.64 -15.88 -4.31
CA LYS A 28 -7.08 -15.71 -4.51
C LYS A 28 -7.41 -14.24 -4.29
N ALA A 29 -7.76 -13.53 -5.35
CA ALA A 29 -8.14 -12.12 -5.30
C ALA A 29 -9.43 -11.89 -6.09
N PRO A 30 -10.60 -12.28 -5.57
CA PRO A 30 -11.87 -12.02 -6.25
C PRO A 30 -12.00 -10.54 -6.59
N PRO A 31 -12.48 -10.18 -7.80
CA PRO A 31 -13.14 -11.02 -8.81
C PRO A 31 -12.20 -11.74 -9.78
N LEU A 32 -10.87 -11.63 -9.63
CA LEU A 32 -9.92 -12.32 -10.50
C LEU A 32 -9.92 -13.83 -10.22
N PRO A 33 -9.67 -14.67 -11.24
CA PRO A 33 -9.43 -16.08 -11.03
C PRO A 33 -8.21 -16.30 -10.13
N ALA A 34 -8.10 -17.46 -9.50
CA ALA A 34 -6.93 -17.78 -8.71
C ALA A 34 -5.68 -17.81 -9.60
N LEU A 35 -4.65 -17.03 -9.23
CA LEU A 35 -3.41 -16.89 -9.99
C LEU A 35 -2.28 -17.57 -9.22
N LYS A 36 -1.51 -18.42 -9.89
CA LYS A 36 -0.25 -18.94 -9.34
C LYS A 36 0.84 -17.87 -9.46
N GLY A 37 1.68 -17.70 -8.44
CA GLY A 37 2.76 -16.72 -8.43
C GLY A 37 3.71 -16.83 -9.62
N GLU A 38 3.90 -18.06 -10.13
CA GLU A 38 4.65 -18.34 -11.36
C GLU A 38 4.15 -17.57 -12.60
N VAL A 39 2.88 -17.16 -12.65
CA VAL A 39 2.36 -16.34 -13.76
C VAL A 39 3.05 -14.97 -13.82
N PHE A 40 3.36 -14.36 -12.67
CA PHE A 40 4.08 -13.09 -12.60
C PHE A 40 5.54 -13.21 -13.07
N LYS A 41 6.13 -14.42 -13.00
CA LYS A 41 7.47 -14.68 -13.55
C LYS A 41 7.55 -14.36 -15.04
N ARG A 42 6.49 -14.64 -15.80
CA ARG A 42 6.43 -14.35 -17.25
C ARG A 42 6.44 -12.84 -17.55
N ALA A 43 6.03 -12.02 -16.58
CA ALA A 43 5.98 -10.57 -16.74
C ALA A 43 7.29 -9.86 -16.35
N GLY A 44 8.18 -10.48 -15.57
CA GLY A 44 9.38 -9.77 -15.10
C GLY A 44 10.57 -10.60 -14.60
N GLY A 45 10.46 -11.91 -14.41
CA GLY A 45 11.54 -12.72 -13.83
C GLY A 45 11.30 -13.08 -12.36
N LYS A 46 12.37 -13.12 -11.55
CA LYS A 46 12.33 -13.54 -10.13
C LYS A 46 13.22 -12.65 -9.26
N GLY A 47 12.98 -12.68 -7.94
CA GLY A 47 13.87 -12.09 -6.94
C GLY A 47 13.68 -10.59 -6.72
N PHE A 48 12.60 -10.02 -7.23
CA PHE A 48 12.21 -8.63 -7.00
C PHE A 48 10.69 -8.49 -7.11
N GLN A 49 10.12 -7.34 -6.73
CA GLN A 49 8.70 -7.07 -6.88
C GLN A 49 8.31 -7.01 -8.37
N ARG A 50 7.58 -8.02 -8.83
CA ARG A 50 7.26 -8.19 -10.25
C ARG A 50 6.14 -7.26 -10.70
N PRO A 51 6.02 -6.98 -12.01
CA PRO A 51 4.88 -6.24 -12.56
C PRO A 51 3.55 -6.86 -12.11
N PHE A 52 2.58 -6.01 -11.77
CA PHE A 52 1.25 -6.35 -11.25
C PHE A 52 1.20 -7.02 -9.88
N GLU A 53 2.31 -7.48 -9.32
CA GLU A 53 2.33 -8.26 -8.08
C GLU A 53 1.77 -7.47 -6.89
N LEU A 54 2.24 -6.24 -6.70
CA LEU A 54 1.76 -5.35 -5.64
C LEU A 54 0.32 -4.87 -5.89
N ALA A 55 -0.08 -4.68 -7.16
CA ALA A 55 -1.47 -4.34 -7.48
C ALA A 55 -2.43 -5.50 -7.14
N THR A 56 -2.05 -6.74 -7.45
CA THR A 56 -2.82 -7.93 -7.09
C THR A 56 -2.88 -8.11 -5.58
N LEU A 57 -1.77 -7.90 -4.86
CA LEU A 57 -1.76 -7.94 -3.40
C LEU A 57 -2.72 -6.91 -2.79
N ARG A 58 -2.70 -5.67 -3.29
CA ARG A 58 -3.62 -4.61 -2.83
C ARG A 58 -5.08 -4.97 -3.11
N LEU A 59 -5.37 -5.54 -4.27
CA LEU A 59 -6.72 -6.00 -4.60
C LEU A 59 -7.16 -7.12 -3.65
N ARG A 60 -6.32 -8.12 -3.40
CA ARG A 60 -6.59 -9.20 -2.44
C ARG A 60 -6.94 -8.63 -1.07
N ASN A 61 -6.09 -7.73 -0.55
CA ASN A 61 -6.29 -7.13 0.76
C ASN A 61 -7.57 -6.30 0.81
N MET A 62 -7.88 -5.54 -0.25
CA MET A 62 -9.12 -4.78 -0.33
C MET A 62 -10.35 -5.72 -0.32
N THR A 63 -10.32 -6.80 -1.09
CA THR A 63 -11.41 -7.78 -1.12
C THR A 63 -11.62 -8.40 0.26
N GLU A 64 -10.55 -8.81 0.95
CA GLU A 64 -10.61 -9.33 2.32
C GLU A 64 -11.27 -8.31 3.28
N VAL A 65 -10.76 -7.07 3.28
CA VAL A 65 -11.25 -6.00 4.16
C VAL A 65 -12.73 -5.70 3.92
N LEU A 66 -13.15 -5.67 2.65
CA LEU A 66 -14.55 -5.41 2.31
C LEU A 66 -15.45 -6.59 2.64
N SER A 67 -15.00 -7.83 2.42
CA SER A 67 -15.75 -9.05 2.77
C SER A 67 -15.94 -9.20 4.28
N HIS A 68 -15.00 -8.69 5.07
CA HIS A 68 -15.04 -8.74 6.54
C HIS A 68 -15.17 -7.34 7.18
N TRP A 69 -15.82 -6.41 6.48
CA TRP A 69 -15.89 -5.00 6.88
C TRP A 69 -16.33 -4.81 8.34
N LYS A 70 -17.41 -5.46 8.77
CA LYS A 70 -17.93 -5.33 10.15
C LYS A 70 -16.99 -5.90 11.21
N THR A 71 -16.12 -6.83 10.82
CA THR A 71 -15.10 -7.41 11.72
C THR A 71 -13.96 -6.43 11.93
N TYR A 72 -13.50 -5.77 10.87
CA TYR A 72 -12.36 -4.84 10.94
C TYR A 72 -12.74 -3.41 11.30
N VAL A 73 -13.94 -2.97 10.91
CA VAL A 73 -14.50 -1.63 11.13
C VAL A 73 -15.88 -1.80 11.79
N PRO A 74 -15.91 -2.10 13.11
CA PRO A 74 -17.17 -2.32 13.83
C PRO A 74 -18.01 -1.03 13.92
N ASP A 75 -17.36 0.13 13.94
CA ASP A 75 -17.99 1.45 13.87
C ASP A 75 -17.22 2.33 12.87
N ALA A 76 -17.95 2.88 11.91
CA ALA A 76 -17.39 3.77 10.90
C ALA A 76 -16.89 5.10 11.49
N ALA A 77 -17.38 5.50 12.67
CA ALA A 77 -16.89 6.68 13.39
C ALA A 77 -15.41 6.53 13.81
N TYR A 78 -14.89 5.29 13.87
CA TYR A 78 -13.49 5.01 14.19
C TYR A 78 -12.55 5.09 12.99
N LEU A 79 -13.07 5.30 11.77
CA LEU A 79 -12.21 5.54 10.62
C LEU A 79 -11.56 6.91 10.74
N THR A 80 -10.29 6.92 11.09
CA THR A 80 -9.47 8.14 11.09
C THR A 80 -9.41 8.69 9.67
N GLN A 81 -10.06 9.82 9.43
CA GLN A 81 -9.83 10.60 8.23
C GLN A 81 -8.40 11.15 8.30
N ARG A 82 -7.60 10.94 7.24
CA ARG A 82 -6.22 11.43 7.20
C ARG A 82 -6.20 12.95 7.35
N GLY A 83 -5.40 13.40 8.31
CA GLY A 83 -5.57 14.69 8.97
C GLY A 83 -4.74 15.83 8.37
N ALA A 84 -5.07 17.03 8.84
CA ALA A 84 -4.40 18.28 8.53
C ALA A 84 -4.20 19.08 9.82
N THR A 85 -3.08 19.79 9.91
CA THR A 85 -2.73 20.76 10.95
C THR A 85 -2.87 22.16 10.39
N PHE A 86 -3.45 23.06 11.16
CA PHE A 86 -3.54 24.48 10.87
C PHE A 86 -3.22 25.28 12.14
N LEU A 87 -2.54 26.40 11.97
CA LEU A 87 -2.24 27.35 13.02
C LEU A 87 -2.79 28.70 12.59
N PHE A 88 -3.60 29.31 13.43
CA PHE A 88 -4.12 30.65 13.23
C PHE A 88 -3.53 31.57 14.30
N ASP A 89 -3.23 32.82 13.96
CA ASP A 89 -2.89 33.83 14.95
C ASP A 89 -4.14 34.38 15.65
N ALA A 90 -3.95 35.40 16.49
CA ALA A 90 -5.01 35.96 17.33
C ALA A 90 -6.07 36.73 16.51
N GLU A 91 -5.65 37.30 15.38
CA GLU A 91 -6.52 37.94 14.39
C GLU A 91 -7.25 36.88 13.52
N GLY A 92 -6.85 35.62 13.63
CA GLY A 92 -7.43 34.48 12.92
C GLY A 92 -6.74 34.15 11.60
N GLU A 93 -5.55 34.70 11.35
CA GLU A 93 -4.78 34.50 10.12
C GLU A 93 -3.89 33.25 10.19
N LEU A 94 -3.84 32.49 9.09
CA LEU A 94 -3.12 31.20 9.03
C LEU A 94 -1.60 31.41 9.03
N VAL A 95 -0.95 30.99 10.11
CA VAL A 95 0.51 31.05 10.30
C VAL A 95 1.21 29.78 9.82
N TYR A 96 0.55 28.62 9.88
CA TYR A 96 1.15 27.34 9.47
C TYR A 96 0.09 26.31 9.07
N GLY A 97 0.36 25.51 8.04
CA GLY A 97 -0.51 24.42 7.61
C GLY A 97 0.26 23.20 7.11
N TRP A 98 -0.03 22.03 7.68
CA TRP A 98 0.48 20.73 7.22
C TRP A 98 -0.67 19.80 6.89
N ARG A 99 -0.60 19.08 5.77
CA ARG A 99 -1.63 18.13 5.37
C ARG A 99 -0.99 16.82 4.97
N ASP A 100 -1.52 15.74 5.54
CA ASP A 100 -1.00 14.39 5.40
C ASP A 100 -0.93 13.94 3.92
N ARG A 101 0.19 13.34 3.51
CA ARG A 101 0.63 13.19 2.11
C ARG A 101 0.12 11.91 1.42
N ASN A 102 -1.20 11.74 1.43
CA ASN A 102 -1.99 10.80 0.61
C ASN A 102 -2.10 9.36 1.10
N ILE A 103 -3.24 8.73 0.75
CA ILE A 103 -3.68 7.37 1.11
C ILE A 103 -2.63 6.25 0.91
N LEU A 104 -1.70 6.44 -0.03
CA LEU A 104 -0.66 5.45 -0.33
C LEU A 104 0.69 5.75 0.32
N GLY A 105 0.90 6.93 0.91
CA GLY A 105 2.10 7.19 1.71
C GLY A 105 1.87 6.65 3.11
N PHE A 106 2.35 5.45 3.41
CA PHE A 106 2.18 4.79 4.71
C PHE A 106 3.50 4.43 5.40
N ALA A 107 4.62 4.44 4.67
CA ALA A 107 5.96 4.26 5.21
C ALA A 107 6.94 5.22 4.52
N GLU A 108 8.04 5.56 5.20
CA GLU A 108 9.10 6.41 4.64
C GLU A 108 9.77 5.72 3.45
N ASN A 109 10.21 4.48 3.65
CA ASN A 109 10.59 3.58 2.59
C ASN A 109 9.40 2.71 2.21
N MET A 110 8.79 2.99 1.08
CA MET A 110 7.64 2.23 0.62
C MET A 110 8.02 0.88 0.02
N SER A 111 9.27 0.70 -0.42
CA SER A 111 9.78 -0.52 -1.10
C SER A 111 10.14 -1.60 -0.09
N ASP A 112 10.49 -1.15 1.11
CA ASP A 112 10.58 -1.98 2.29
C ASP A 112 9.97 -1.24 3.48
N PRO A 113 8.64 -1.35 3.69
CA PRO A 113 7.92 -0.63 4.73
C PRO A 113 8.40 -0.88 6.16
N LEU A 114 9.13 -1.98 6.37
CA LEU A 114 9.64 -2.38 7.68
C LEU A 114 11.15 -2.17 7.82
N SER A 115 11.81 -1.56 6.83
CA SER A 115 13.27 -1.30 6.88
C SER A 115 13.73 -0.50 8.10
N PHE A 116 12.84 0.25 8.76
CA PHE A 116 13.16 0.91 10.02
C PHE A 116 13.40 -0.07 11.19
N LEU A 117 12.98 -1.34 11.07
CA LEU A 117 13.26 -2.39 12.05
C LEU A 117 14.69 -2.91 11.97
N ASP A 118 15.34 -2.82 10.81
CA ASP A 118 16.74 -3.24 10.64
C ASP A 118 17.71 -2.35 11.43
N GLU A 119 17.24 -1.18 11.88
CA GLU A 119 17.97 -0.23 12.73
C GLU A 119 17.74 -0.49 14.23
N ILE A 120 16.90 -1.47 14.58
CA ILE A 120 16.52 -1.82 15.94
C ILE A 120 17.08 -3.21 16.24
N ASP A 121 18.29 -3.27 16.81
CA ASP A 121 18.89 -4.48 17.40
C ASP A 121 18.06 -5.01 18.59
#